data_AF-A0A933IZS6-F1
#
_entry.id   AF-A0A933IZS6-F1
#
_cell.length_a   1.000
_cell.length_b   1.000
_cell.length_c   1.000
_cell.angle_alpha   90.00
_cell.angle_beta   90.00
_cell.angle_gamma   90.00
#
_symmetry.space_group_name_H-M   'P 1'
#
loop_
_entity.id
_entity.type
_entity.pdbx_description
1 polymer ?
#
loop_
_entity_poly.entity_id
_entity_poly.type
_entity_poly.pdbx_seq_one_letter_code
_entity_poly.pdbx_strand_id
1 'polypeptide(L)' 'MMAQTALKYDVEVKENGHVELDVPFPAGAHVTVFVIESGDAFHDLLVASESSLDFWNNPFDDEDWNNA' A
#
# COMPACT_ATOMS: atom_id res chain seq x y z
N MET A 1 2.85 19.75 23.19
CA MET A 1 1.81 19.35 22.21
C MET A 1 1.28 18.01 22.67
N MET A 2 -0.03 17.87 22.88
CA MET A 2 -0.61 16.57 23.23
C MET A 2 -0.59 15.69 21.98
N ALA A 3 -0.03 14.49 22.09
CA ALA A 3 0.00 13.54 20.97
C ALA A 3 -1.44 13.11 20.67
N GLN A 4 -1.98 13.57 19.54
CA GLN A 4 -3.27 13.09 19.05
C GLN A 4 -3.05 11.67 18.50
N THR A 5 -3.64 10.69 19.17
CA THR A 5 -3.57 9.30 18.70
C THR A 5 -4.50 9.14 17.51
N ALA A 6 -3.94 8.89 16.33
CA ALA A 6 -4.75 8.59 15.14
C ALA A 6 -5.33 7.18 15.27
N LEU A 7 -6.64 7.05 15.05
CA LEU A 7 -7.32 5.75 14.98
C LEU A 7 -7.30 5.29 13.52
N LYS A 8 -6.71 4.11 13.25
CA LYS A 8 -6.76 3.46 11.94
C LYS A 8 -7.73 2.29 12.01
N TYR A 9 -8.61 2.20 11.02
CA TYR A 9 -9.53 1.09 10.83
C TYR A 9 -9.32 0.53 9.43
N ASP A 10 -9.20 -0.78 9.30
CA ASP A 10 -9.26 -1.46 8.01
C ASP A 10 -10.72 -1.89 7.80
N VAL A 11 -11.39 -1.25 6.85
CA VAL A 11 -12.83 -1.42 6.60
C VAL A 11 -13.10 -1.56 5.11
N GLU A 12 -14.00 -2.48 4.78
CA GLU A 12 -14.48 -2.66 3.42
C GLU A 12 -15.70 -1.78 3.15
N VAL A 13 -15.76 -1.24 1.93
CA VAL A 13 -16.90 -0.45 1.48
C VAL A 13 -18.06 -1.40 1.16
N LYS A 14 -19.18 -1.26 1.87
CA LYS A 14 -20.42 -2.03 1.65
C LYS A 14 -21.15 -1.53 0.40
N GLU A 15 -22.27 -2.20 0.06
CA GLU A 15 -23.16 -1.78 -1.02
C GLU A 15 -23.48 -0.28 -0.93
N ASN A 16 -23.58 0.37 -2.10
CA ASN A 16 -23.84 1.80 -2.24
C ASN A 16 -22.76 2.74 -1.64
N GLY A 17 -21.55 2.25 -1.39
CA GLY A 17 -20.44 3.10 -0.95
C GLY A 17 -20.42 3.38 0.55
N HIS A 18 -21.10 2.57 1.35
CA HIS A 18 -21.27 2.83 2.79
C HIS A 18 -20.16 2.20 3.64
N VAL A 19 -19.71 2.92 4.66
CA VAL A 19 -18.74 2.45 5.66
C VAL A 19 -19.31 2.68 7.05
N GLU A 20 -19.21 1.67 7.92
CA GLU A 20 -19.72 1.67 9.29
C GLU A 20 -18.57 1.40 10.26
N LEU A 21 -18.44 2.23 11.30
CA LEU A 21 -17.29 2.27 12.21
C LEU A 21 -17.76 2.50 13.64
N ASP A 22 -17.39 1.60 14.56
CA ASP A 22 -17.53 1.85 16.00
C ASP A 22 -16.31 2.65 16.49
N VAL A 23 -16.56 3.85 17.03
CA VAL A 23 -15.51 4.76 17.51
C VAL A 23 -15.57 4.94 19.02
N PRO A 24 -14.43 5.07 19.72
CA PRO A 24 -14.38 5.17 21.19
C PRO A 24 -14.66 6.60 21.69
N PHE A 25 -15.57 7.32 21.05
CA PHE A 25 -15.92 8.70 21.40
C PHE A 25 -17.34 8.77 21.95
N PRO A 26 -17.60 9.66 22.92
CA PRO A 26 -18.94 9.86 23.45
C PRO A 26 -19.86 10.49 22.41
N ALA A 27 -21.17 10.29 22.57
CA ALA A 27 -22.17 10.92 21.72
C ALA A 27 -22.02 12.46 21.73
N GLY A 28 -22.06 13.08 20.55
CA GLY A 28 -21.91 14.53 20.37
C GLY A 28 -20.46 15.03 20.28
N ALA A 29 -19.46 14.14 20.35
CA ALA A 29 -18.07 14.53 20.10
C ALA A 29 -17.87 15.03 18.66
N HIS A 30 -17.17 16.15 18.49
CA HIS A 30 -16.75 16.63 17.19
C HIS A 30 -15.55 15.83 16.69
N VAL A 31 -15.73 15.13 15.57
CA VAL A 31 -14.68 14.33 14.93
C VAL A 31 -14.42 14.82 13.52
N THR A 32 -13.18 14.69 13.06
CA THR A 32 -12.79 14.91 11.67
C THR A 32 -12.37 13.56 11.09
N VAL A 33 -12.94 13.18 9.96
CA VAL A 33 -12.68 11.90 9.29
C VAL A 33 -11.92 12.14 8.00
N PHE A 34 -10.83 11.40 7.80
CA PHE A 34 -10.10 11.34 6.54
C PHE A 34 -10.33 9.98 5.90
N VAL A 35 -10.84 9.96 4.68
CA VAL A 35 -11.04 8.73 3.89
C VAL A 35 -10.00 8.72 2.79
N ILE A 36 -9.20 7.66 2.74
CA ILE A 36 -8.15 7.46 1.74
C ILE A 36 -8.36 6.06 1.17
N GLU A 37 -8.48 5.95 -0.15
CA GLU A 37 -8.52 4.64 -0.81
C GLU A 37 -7.20 3.91 -0.58
N SER A 38 -7.26 2.68 -0.07
CA SER A 38 -6.08 1.84 0.04
C SER A 38 -5.69 1.35 -1.35
N GLY A 39 -4.82 2.08 -2.02
CA GLY A 39 -4.11 1.59 -3.20
C GLY A 39 -3.02 0.60 -2.80
N ASP A 40 -2.74 -0.35 -3.68
CA ASP A 40 -1.64 -1.29 -3.53
C ASP A 40 -0.32 -0.51 -3.67
N ALA A 41 0.14 0.09 -2.57
CA ALA A 41 1.23 1.08 -2.54
C ALA A 41 2.58 0.53 -3.05
N PHE A 42 2.63 -0.78 -3.29
CA PHE A 42 3.81 -1.50 -3.77
C PHE A 42 3.62 -2.09 -5.17
N HIS A 43 2.45 -1.90 -5.81
CA HIS A 43 2.24 -2.40 -7.16
C HIS A 43 3.29 -1.85 -8.14
N ASP A 44 3.58 -0.56 -8.05
CA ASP A 44 4.60 0.08 -8.87
C ASP A 44 6.01 -0.46 -8.58
N LEU A 45 6.31 -0.79 -7.31
CA LEU A 45 7.60 -1.41 -6.94
C LEU A 45 7.69 -2.86 -7.43
N LEU A 46 6.58 -3.60 -7.38
CA LEU A 46 6.49 -4.96 -7.88
C LEU A 46 6.69 -4.98 -9.40
N VAL A 47 5.97 -4.12 -10.13
CA VAL A 47 6.13 -3.94 -11.58
C VAL A 47 7.56 -3.53 -11.92
N ALA A 48 8.16 -2.58 -11.19
CA ALA A 48 9.55 -2.19 -11.40
C ALA A 48 10.52 -3.38 -11.22
N SER A 49 10.32 -4.20 -10.18
CA SER A 49 11.16 -5.37 -9.92
C SER A 49 11.06 -6.47 -10.98
N GLU A 50 9.89 -6.63 -11.60
CA GLU A 50 9.66 -7.61 -12.68
C GLU A 50 10.12 -7.11 -14.05
N SER A 51 10.23 -5.78 -14.23
CA SER A 51 10.47 -5.16 -15.54
C SER A 51 11.93 -5.15 -16.03
N SER A 52 12.92 -5.45 -15.18
CA SER A 52 14.33 -5.38 -15.58
C SER A 52 15.12 -6.62 -15.19
N LEU A 53 14.93 -7.69 -15.98
CA LEU A 53 15.88 -8.79 -16.05
C LEU A 53 16.99 -8.51 -17.08
N ASP A 54 16.78 -7.55 -18.00
CA ASP A 54 17.73 -7.18 -19.07
C ASP A 54 19.05 -6.64 -18.51
N PHE A 55 19.08 -6.03 -17.32
CA PHE A 55 20.32 -5.61 -16.66
C PHE A 55 21.26 -6.79 -16.38
N TRP A 56 20.70 -7.97 -16.06
CA TRP A 56 21.45 -9.21 -15.83
C TRP A 56 21.61 -10.07 -17.08
N ASN A 57 20.92 -9.72 -18.18
CA ASN A 57 20.90 -10.50 -19.42
C ASN A 57 21.93 -9.95 -20.40
N ASN A 58 23.21 -10.11 -20.03
CA ASN A 58 24.34 -9.64 -20.83
C ASN A 58 24.88 -10.79 -21.69
N PRO A 59 24.79 -10.72 -23.04
CA PRO A 59 25.29 -11.76 -23.92
C PRO A 59 26.80 -12.02 -23.79
N PHE A 60 27.57 -11.05 -23.29
CA PHE A 60 28.99 -11.23 -23.01
C PHE A 60 29.24 -12.03 -21.72
N ASP A 61 28.34 -11.94 -20.73
CA ASP A 61 28.43 -12.75 -19.51
C ASP A 61 28.09 -14.21 -19.79
N ASP A 62 27.25 -14.48 -20.80
CA ASP A 62 26.91 -15.84 -21.20
C ASP A 62 28.10 -16.62 -21.82
N GLU A 63 29.04 -15.94 -22.47
CA GLU A 63 30.24 -16.56 -23.06
C GLU A 63 31.33 -16.86 -22.01
N ASP A 64 31.51 -15.95 -21.04
CA ASP A 64 32.56 -16.06 -20.02
C ASP A 64 32.11 -16.84 -18.77
N TRP A 65 30.83 -16.79 -18.38
CA TRP A 65 30.36 -17.32 -17.10
C TRP A 65 29.73 -18.72 -17.21
N ASN A 66 29.13 -19.07 -18.36
CA ASN A 66 28.50 -20.39 -18.56
C ASN A 66 29.48 -21.50 -19.00
N ASN A 67 30.77 -21.20 -19.15
CA ASN A 67 31.84 -22.18 -19.44
C ASN A 67 32.55 -22.68 -18.17
N ALA A 68 31.78 -22.99 -17.11
CA ALA A 68 32.27 -23.67 -15.91
C ALA A 68 32.09 -25.20 -15.98
#